data_AF-A0A2N7QFP5-F1
#
_entry.id   AF-A0A2N7QFP5-F1
#
_cell.length_a   1.000
_cell.length_b   1.000
_cell.length_c   1.000
_cell.angle_alpha   90.00
_cell.angle_beta   90.00
_cell.angle_gamma   90.00
#
_symmetry.space_group_name_H-M   'P 1'
#
loop_
_entity.id
_entity.type
_entity.pdbx_description
1 polymer ?
#
loop_
_entity_poly.entity_id
_entity_poly.type
_entity_poly.pdbx_seq_one_letter_code
_entity_poly.pdbx_strand_id
1 'polypeptide(L)'
;MMKREFADYRSLLSKEEKIVPVVLKRSVNLNDLRRIQVFPPIYVILVDELSYHNEKLFKGVILTEEVAFGWLGKTTPIINLKGHRILLVTLPFWIFFTEDFLFQYSEKLGQVSDPLSKKLLDYAERKEIPETIQGKYIRLVMKRLAKFNVYSLFKFLDKLETYETAPQIIEVSPTIAETLEEYSFQKAAAEKNVFKGKNFLAKVERLKTHARLILYLPQEYIGKKAIVRLKEKTLFEGELQRDKLIIEPLPLLLDYSFLEEELDVQV
;
A
#
# COMPACT_ATOMS: atom_id res chain seq x y z
N MET A 1 -29.33 18.93 7.59
CA MET A 1 -28.06 19.68 7.63
C MET A 1 -26.92 18.88 6.99
N MET A 2 -26.44 17.79 7.61
CA MET A 2 -25.32 16.96 7.12
C MET A 2 -25.46 16.42 5.68
N LYS A 3 -26.68 16.10 5.22
CA LYS A 3 -26.94 15.69 3.81
C LYS A 3 -26.65 16.80 2.79
N ARG A 4 -26.92 18.06 3.15
CA ARG A 4 -26.70 19.24 2.30
C ARG A 4 -25.20 19.56 2.25
N GLU A 5 -24.55 19.62 3.40
CA GLU A 5 -23.09 19.80 3.50
C GLU A 5 -22.32 18.74 2.70
N PHE A 6 -22.79 17.48 2.72
CA PHE A 6 -22.16 16.42 1.93
C PHE A 6 -22.34 16.62 0.42
N ALA A 7 -23.52 17.11 0.00
CA ALA A 7 -23.76 17.46 -1.39
C ALA A 7 -22.90 18.65 -1.82
N ASP A 8 -22.76 19.66 -0.96
CA ASP A 8 -21.90 20.82 -1.18
C ASP A 8 -20.44 20.39 -1.32
N TYR A 9 -19.91 19.57 -0.39
CA TYR A 9 -18.56 19.01 -0.49
C TYR A 9 -18.36 18.24 -1.80
N ARG A 10 -19.31 17.37 -2.15
CA ARG A 10 -19.25 16.61 -3.41
C ARG A 10 -19.25 17.52 -4.64
N SER A 11 -19.95 18.66 -4.59
CA SER A 11 -19.97 19.64 -5.68
C SER A 11 -18.65 20.37 -5.86
N LEU A 12 -17.84 20.49 -4.80
CA LEU A 12 -16.51 21.10 -4.86
C LEU A 12 -15.48 20.20 -5.54
N LEU A 13 -15.74 18.89 -5.58
CA LEU A 13 -14.86 17.93 -6.24
C LEU A 13 -14.99 18.05 -7.77
N SER A 14 -13.91 18.49 -8.42
CA SER A 14 -13.83 18.52 -9.87
C SER A 14 -13.73 17.11 -10.46
N LYS A 15 -14.17 16.93 -11.71
CA LYS A 15 -14.01 15.66 -12.46
C LYS A 15 -12.54 15.26 -12.57
N GLU A 16 -11.67 16.26 -12.76
CA GLU A 16 -10.22 16.12 -12.70
C GLU A 16 -9.66 17.00 -11.60
N GLU A 17 -9.12 16.37 -10.58
CA GLU A 17 -8.51 17.08 -9.46
C GLU A 17 -7.11 17.55 -9.84
N LYS A 18 -6.94 18.88 -9.80
CA LYS A 18 -5.67 19.56 -10.01
C LYS A 18 -4.85 19.52 -8.72
N ILE A 19 -3.65 18.95 -8.82
CA ILE A 19 -2.65 18.99 -7.75
C ILE A 19 -1.68 20.13 -8.03
N VAL A 20 -1.38 20.93 -7.00
CA VAL A 20 -0.52 22.11 -7.13
C VAL A 20 0.83 21.82 -6.47
N PRO A 21 1.96 22.06 -7.15
CA PRO A 21 3.27 21.95 -6.51
C PRO A 21 3.41 22.92 -5.33
N VAL A 22 4.08 22.50 -4.26
CA VAL A 22 4.42 23.40 -3.16
C VAL A 22 5.58 24.32 -3.55
N VAL A 23 5.47 25.59 -3.14
CA VAL A 23 6.53 26.59 -3.35
C VAL A 23 7.74 26.28 -2.46
N LEU A 24 7.49 25.94 -1.19
CA LEU A 24 8.55 25.72 -0.20
C LEU A 24 8.67 24.22 0.09
N LYS A 25 9.58 23.57 -0.64
CA LYS A 25 9.82 22.13 -0.51
C LYS A 25 10.56 21.84 0.79
N ARG A 26 10.10 20.83 1.52
CA ARG A 26 10.72 20.34 2.76
C ARG A 26 10.90 18.82 2.69
N SER A 27 11.98 18.34 3.29
CA SER A 27 12.28 16.91 3.38
C SER A 27 11.10 16.12 3.95
N VAL A 28 11.02 14.84 3.58
CA VAL A 28 9.95 13.94 3.97
C VAL A 28 10.47 13.00 5.04
N ASN A 29 9.86 13.06 6.23
CA ASN A 29 10.29 12.28 7.38
C ASN A 29 9.09 11.59 8.03
N LEU A 30 9.36 10.47 8.71
CA LEU A 30 8.38 9.84 9.58
C LEU A 30 7.82 10.83 10.61
N ASN A 31 6.55 10.64 10.91
CA ASN A 31 5.71 11.47 11.77
C ASN A 31 5.45 12.89 11.28
N ASP A 32 5.84 13.24 10.06
CA ASP A 32 5.46 14.52 9.47
C ASP A 32 3.95 14.56 9.27
N LEU A 33 3.32 15.62 9.78
CA LEU A 33 1.97 16.00 9.39
C LEU A 33 2.06 16.93 8.18
N ARG A 34 1.46 16.52 7.07
CA ARG A 34 1.54 17.23 5.80
C ARG A 34 0.17 17.51 5.22
N ARG A 35 0.06 18.58 4.44
CA ARG A 35 -1.12 18.95 3.66
C ARG A 35 -0.80 18.84 2.18
N ILE A 36 -1.50 17.96 1.47
CA ILE A 36 -1.44 17.84 0.02
C ILE A 36 -2.21 19.01 -0.59
N GLN A 37 -1.58 19.73 -1.51
CA GLN A 37 -2.13 20.92 -2.15
C GLN A 37 -3.11 20.54 -3.28
N VAL A 38 -4.27 20.07 -2.86
CA VAL A 38 -5.45 19.81 -3.69
C VAL A 38 -6.65 20.56 -3.10
N PHE A 39 -7.71 20.76 -3.88
CA PHE A 39 -8.94 21.38 -3.38
C PHE A 39 -10.11 20.40 -3.42
N PRO A 40 -10.80 20.16 -2.29
CA PRO A 40 -10.48 20.57 -0.90
C PRO A 40 -9.17 19.95 -0.36
N PRO A 41 -8.46 20.55 0.60
CA PRO A 41 -7.16 20.03 1.06
C PRO A 41 -7.25 18.62 1.65
N ILE A 42 -6.16 17.86 1.52
CA ILE A 42 -6.02 16.53 2.14
C ILE A 42 -4.86 16.57 3.12
N TYR A 43 -5.10 16.06 4.32
CA TYR A 43 -4.12 16.00 5.39
C TYR A 43 -3.65 14.57 5.58
N VAL A 44 -2.35 14.40 5.83
CA VAL A 44 -1.73 13.09 5.98
C VAL A 44 -0.67 13.12 7.09
N ILE A 45 -0.68 12.10 7.95
CA ILE A 45 0.43 11.81 8.87
C ILE A 45 1.21 10.63 8.29
N LEU A 46 2.52 10.80 8.12
CA LEU A 46 3.41 9.72 7.69
C LEU A 46 3.74 8.84 8.89
N VAL A 47 3.20 7.63 8.94
CA VAL A 47 3.27 6.76 10.13
C VAL A 47 4.23 5.57 9.95
N ASP A 48 4.60 5.27 8.71
CA ASP A 48 5.49 4.17 8.37
C ASP A 48 6.23 4.47 7.06
N GLU A 49 7.38 3.84 6.86
CA GLU A 49 8.28 4.05 5.72
C GLU A 49 8.82 2.71 5.24
N LEU A 50 8.57 2.40 3.97
CA LEU A 50 9.21 1.31 3.25
C LEU A 50 10.36 1.89 2.42
N SER A 51 11.58 1.47 2.74
CA SER A 51 12.79 1.97 2.08
C SER A 51 13.53 0.83 1.40
N TYR A 52 13.79 0.98 0.10
CA TYR A 52 14.51 0.04 -0.73
C TYR A 52 15.50 0.81 -1.61
N HIS A 53 16.78 0.44 -1.56
CA HIS A 53 17.87 1.21 -2.20
C HIS A 53 17.83 2.70 -1.77
N ASN A 54 17.56 3.60 -2.72
CA ASN A 54 17.42 5.05 -2.52
C ASN A 54 15.96 5.52 -2.67
N GLU A 55 15.01 4.59 -2.75
CA GLU A 55 13.60 4.91 -2.92
C GLU A 55 12.85 4.70 -1.62
N LYS A 56 11.95 5.64 -1.32
CA LYS A 56 11.13 5.61 -0.12
C LYS A 56 9.65 5.70 -0.47
N LEU A 57 8.87 4.81 0.14
CA LEU A 57 7.43 4.78 0.07
C LEU A 57 6.86 4.96 1.48
N PHE A 58 6.13 6.04 1.70
CA PHE A 58 5.57 6.38 3.00
C PHE A 58 4.12 5.92 3.12
N LYS A 59 3.77 5.29 4.24
CA LYS A 59 2.39 5.01 4.63
C LYS A 59 1.81 6.24 5.32
N GLY A 60 0.75 6.78 4.75
CA GLY A 60 0.06 7.97 5.20
C GLY A 60 -1.32 7.67 5.77
N VAL A 61 -1.56 7.99 7.05
CA VAL A 61 -2.92 8.01 7.62
C VAL A 61 -3.60 9.32 7.25
N ILE A 62 -4.82 9.22 6.73
CA ILE A 62 -5.55 10.37 6.19
C ILE A 62 -6.35 11.08 7.28
N LEU A 63 -6.34 12.41 7.25
CA LEU A 63 -7.13 13.26 8.14
C LEU A 63 -7.96 14.27 7.33
N THR A 64 -9.01 14.77 7.98
CA THR A 64 -9.96 15.72 7.39
C THR A 64 -10.26 16.88 8.35
N GLU A 65 -10.48 18.06 7.80
CA GLU A 65 -11.05 19.21 8.53
C GLU A 65 -12.57 19.10 8.68
N GLU A 66 -13.21 18.26 7.86
CA GLU A 66 -14.64 18.00 7.90
C GLU A 66 -15.02 17.14 9.12
N VAL A 67 -14.99 17.74 10.32
CA VAL A 67 -15.17 17.06 11.60
C VAL A 67 -16.47 16.24 11.63
N ALA A 68 -17.57 16.81 11.14
CA ALA A 68 -18.87 16.16 11.15
C ALA A 68 -18.90 14.86 10.32
N PHE A 69 -18.10 14.79 9.25
CA PHE A 69 -18.00 13.59 8.41
C PHE A 69 -16.92 12.62 8.85
N GLY A 70 -15.83 13.10 9.46
CA GLY A 70 -14.76 12.26 9.99
C GLY A 70 -15.05 11.64 11.35
N TRP A 71 -15.95 12.23 12.15
CA TRP A 71 -16.22 11.78 13.51
C TRP A 71 -17.08 10.52 13.54
N LEU A 72 -16.49 9.39 13.96
CA LEU A 72 -17.16 8.07 14.07
C LEU A 72 -17.40 7.62 15.52
N GLY A 73 -17.38 8.56 16.47
CA GLY A 73 -17.59 8.31 17.91
C GLY A 73 -16.40 8.73 18.77
N LYS A 74 -16.52 8.50 20.09
CA LYS A 74 -15.57 8.96 21.12
C LYS A 74 -14.14 8.44 20.96
N THR A 75 -13.96 7.33 20.26
CA THR A 75 -12.65 6.73 20.00
C THR A 75 -11.93 7.34 18.80
N THR A 76 -12.58 8.23 18.05
CA THR A 76 -11.99 8.87 16.87
C THR A 76 -10.84 9.78 17.28
N PRO A 77 -9.60 9.52 16.81
CA PRO A 77 -8.46 10.36 17.13
C PRO A 77 -8.54 11.71 16.42
N ILE A 78 -8.10 12.75 17.12
CA ILE A 78 -8.19 14.14 16.67
C ILE A 78 -6.87 14.83 16.98
N ILE A 79 -6.46 15.70 16.07
CA ILE A 79 -5.26 16.52 16.20
C ILE A 79 -5.68 17.97 16.13
N ASN A 80 -5.31 18.74 17.16
CA ASN A 80 -5.54 20.17 17.19
C ASN A 80 -4.26 20.91 16.79
N LEU A 81 -4.27 21.52 15.61
CA LEU A 81 -3.18 22.37 15.13
C LEU A 81 -3.39 23.80 15.62
N LYS A 82 -3.01 24.05 16.88
CA LYS A 82 -3.19 25.36 17.52
C LYS A 82 -2.61 26.51 16.69
N GLY A 83 -1.44 26.31 16.05
CA GLY A 83 -0.80 27.30 15.19
C GLY A 83 -1.56 27.63 13.90
N HIS A 84 -2.48 26.76 13.46
CA HIS A 84 -3.25 26.93 12.23
C HIS A 84 -4.75 27.11 12.47
N ARG A 85 -5.22 27.02 13.73
CA ARG A 85 -6.65 27.01 14.11
C ARG A 85 -7.46 25.92 13.37
N ILE A 86 -6.82 24.79 13.08
CA ILE A 86 -7.42 23.67 12.37
C ILE A 86 -7.57 22.48 13.33
N LEU A 87 -8.75 21.85 13.30
CA LEU A 87 -9.01 20.58 13.96
C LEU A 87 -9.07 19.47 12.91
N LEU A 88 -8.16 18.50 13.00
CA LEU A 88 -8.09 17.38 12.09
C LEU A 88 -8.65 16.12 12.74
N VAL A 89 -9.58 15.47 12.04
CA VAL A 89 -10.15 14.19 12.45
C VAL A 89 -9.55 13.08 11.60
N THR A 90 -9.13 12.00 12.24
CA THR A 90 -8.50 10.87 11.57
C THR A 90 -9.55 10.03 10.86
N LEU A 91 -9.30 9.70 9.59
CA LEU A 91 -10.16 8.81 8.82
C LEU A 91 -9.69 7.36 8.99
N PRO A 92 -10.61 6.38 8.95
CA PRO A 92 -10.31 4.97 9.21
C PRO A 92 -9.70 4.27 7.98
N PHE A 93 -8.65 4.85 7.38
CA PHE A 93 -7.89 4.24 6.30
C PHE A 93 -6.53 4.95 6.12
N TRP A 94 -5.64 4.31 5.38
CA TRP A 94 -4.32 4.83 5.02
C TRP A 94 -4.05 4.56 3.54
N ILE A 95 -3.05 5.25 2.99
CA ILE A 95 -2.56 5.08 1.60
C ILE A 95 -1.05 5.26 1.54
N PHE A 96 -0.43 4.88 0.43
CA PHE A 96 0.99 5.06 0.17
C PHE A 96 1.29 6.28 -0.70
N PHE A 97 2.43 6.90 -0.42
CA PHE A 97 2.97 7.99 -1.21
C PHE A 97 4.48 7.84 -1.41
N THR A 98 4.96 8.11 -2.63
CA THR A 98 6.40 8.22 -2.88
C THR A 98 6.97 9.48 -2.23
N GLU A 99 8.24 9.43 -1.84
CA GLU A 99 8.97 10.61 -1.35
C GLU A 99 8.87 11.79 -2.33
N ASP A 100 9.13 11.54 -3.61
CA ASP A 100 9.03 12.56 -4.68
C ASP A 100 7.67 13.25 -4.70
N PHE A 101 6.58 12.48 -4.57
CA PHE A 101 5.23 13.04 -4.58
C PHE A 101 5.03 13.96 -3.37
N LEU A 102 5.39 13.50 -2.17
CA LEU A 102 5.24 14.29 -0.95
C LEU A 102 6.13 15.54 -0.97
N PHE A 103 7.35 15.42 -1.48
CA PHE A 103 8.29 16.53 -1.63
C PHE A 103 7.78 17.59 -2.60
N GLN A 104 7.15 17.18 -3.71
CA GLN A 104 6.65 18.08 -4.74
C GLN A 104 5.30 18.71 -4.41
N TYR A 105 4.38 17.98 -3.76
CA TYR A 105 2.96 18.37 -3.70
C TYR A 105 2.39 18.50 -2.29
N SER A 106 3.20 18.33 -1.24
CA SER A 106 2.71 18.43 0.14
C SER A 106 3.54 19.36 1.02
N GLU A 107 2.83 20.19 1.78
CA GLU A 107 3.39 21.15 2.72
C GLU A 107 3.48 20.54 4.11
N LYS A 108 4.64 20.61 4.76
CA LYS A 108 4.82 20.17 6.14
C LYS A 108 4.22 21.20 7.10
N LEU A 109 3.23 20.77 7.89
CA LEU A 109 2.56 21.58 8.91
C LEU A 109 3.13 21.39 10.31
N GLY A 110 3.78 20.25 10.56
CA GLY A 110 4.37 19.93 11.84
C GLY A 110 4.86 18.49 11.90
N GLN A 111 5.17 18.04 13.10
CA GLN A 111 5.53 16.66 13.39
C GLN A 111 4.75 16.20 14.62
N VAL A 112 4.29 14.96 14.60
CA VAL A 112 3.61 14.34 15.74
C VAL A 112 4.55 13.39 16.48
N SER A 113 4.20 13.01 17.71
CA SER A 113 4.98 12.03 18.48
C SER A 113 4.69 10.60 18.01
N ASP A 114 5.69 9.71 18.09
CA ASP A 114 5.52 8.29 17.74
C ASP A 114 4.32 7.61 18.42
N PRO A 115 4.05 7.83 19.73
CA PRO A 115 2.88 7.23 20.38
C PRO A 115 1.56 7.69 19.75
N LEU A 116 1.49 8.96 19.30
CA LEU A 116 0.32 9.46 18.60
C LEU A 116 0.21 8.80 17.22
N SER A 117 1.27 8.78 16.43
CA SER A 117 1.29 8.12 15.11
C SER A 117 0.82 6.67 15.15
N LYS A 118 1.31 5.89 16.13
CA LYS A 118 0.86 4.50 16.35
C LYS A 118 -0.63 4.41 16.64
N LYS A 119 -1.16 5.30 17.49
CA LYS A 119 -2.61 5.37 17.79
C LYS A 119 -3.44 5.71 16.55
N LEU A 120 -2.95 6.62 15.70
CA LEU A 120 -3.63 6.98 14.45
C LEU A 120 -3.66 5.80 13.48
N LEU A 121 -2.54 5.10 13.34
CA LEU A 121 -2.44 3.92 12.48
C LEU A 121 -3.35 2.79 12.97
N ASP A 122 -3.33 2.48 14.26
CA ASP A 122 -4.18 1.44 14.85
C ASP A 122 -5.67 1.73 14.62
N TYR A 123 -6.08 2.99 14.76
CA TYR A 123 -7.44 3.42 14.40
C TYR A 123 -7.72 3.23 12.91
N ALA A 124 -6.79 3.63 12.03
CA ALA A 124 -6.94 3.53 10.58
C ALA A 124 -7.02 2.08 10.09
N GLU A 125 -6.43 1.12 10.80
CA GLU A 125 -6.46 -0.30 10.45
C GLU A 125 -7.67 -1.04 11.00
N ARG A 126 -8.14 -0.69 12.20
CA ARG A 126 -9.17 -1.47 12.92
C ARG A 126 -10.57 -0.88 12.84
N LYS A 127 -10.71 0.42 12.62
CA LYS A 127 -12.01 1.06 12.68
C LYS A 127 -12.81 0.75 11.41
N GLU A 128 -13.99 0.17 11.59
CA GLU A 128 -14.90 -0.08 10.48
C GLU A 128 -15.52 1.22 9.93
N ILE A 129 -15.67 1.27 8.60
CA ILE A 129 -16.33 2.36 7.90
C ILE A 129 -17.85 2.09 7.89
N PRO A 130 -18.66 2.91 8.57
CA PRO A 130 -20.10 2.65 8.67
C PRO A 130 -20.82 2.83 7.33
N GLU A 131 -22.07 2.39 7.24
CA GLU A 131 -22.97 2.63 6.09
C GLU A 131 -23.76 3.95 6.19
N THR A 132 -23.27 4.88 7.01
CA THR A 132 -23.87 6.20 7.19
C THR A 132 -23.32 7.22 6.19
N ILE A 133 -23.78 8.47 6.28
CA ILE A 133 -23.27 9.56 5.46
C ILE A 133 -21.78 9.84 5.71
N GLN A 134 -21.31 9.70 6.96
CA GLN A 134 -19.88 9.72 7.27
C GLN A 134 -19.11 8.66 6.49
N GLY A 135 -19.65 7.44 6.44
CA GLY A 135 -19.07 6.38 5.64
C GLY A 135 -19.09 6.65 4.13
N LYS A 136 -20.14 7.31 3.62
CA LYS A 136 -20.18 7.73 2.20
C LYS A 136 -19.12 8.80 1.92
N TYR A 137 -18.90 9.72 2.84
CA TYR A 137 -17.81 10.69 2.77
C TYR A 137 -16.43 10.02 2.78
N ILE A 138 -16.17 9.12 3.72
CA ILE A 138 -14.90 8.41 3.81
C ILE A 138 -14.59 7.67 2.51
N ARG A 139 -15.55 6.90 1.97
CA ARG A 139 -15.39 6.19 0.69
C ARG A 139 -15.17 7.14 -0.49
N LEU A 140 -15.77 8.33 -0.47
CA LEU A 140 -15.53 9.36 -1.47
C LEU A 140 -14.09 9.88 -1.41
N VAL A 141 -13.56 10.14 -0.21
CA VAL A 141 -12.15 10.54 -0.01
C VAL A 141 -11.20 9.41 -0.42
N MET A 142 -11.50 8.15 -0.08
CA MET A 142 -10.72 6.99 -0.55
C MET A 142 -10.66 6.93 -2.08
N LYS A 143 -11.82 7.05 -2.76
CA LYS A 143 -11.89 7.04 -4.23
C LYS A 143 -11.08 8.17 -4.84
N ARG A 144 -11.16 9.37 -4.25
CA ARG A 144 -10.41 10.55 -4.65
C ARG A 144 -8.89 10.31 -4.58
N LEU A 145 -8.42 9.67 -3.51
CA LEU A 145 -6.99 9.42 -3.27
C LEU A 145 -6.44 8.17 -3.95
N ALA A 146 -7.31 7.27 -4.44
CA ALA A 146 -6.91 6.02 -5.07
C ALA A 146 -5.90 6.23 -6.20
N LYS A 147 -6.08 7.27 -7.02
CA LYS A 147 -5.16 7.59 -8.12
C LYS A 147 -3.74 7.92 -7.63
N PHE A 148 -3.60 8.63 -6.51
CA PHE A 148 -2.29 9.01 -5.98
C PHE A 148 -1.60 7.82 -5.33
N ASN A 149 -2.38 6.98 -4.64
CA ASN A 149 -1.90 5.73 -4.07
C ASN A 149 -1.37 4.79 -5.16
N VAL A 150 -2.18 4.58 -6.20
CA VAL A 150 -1.83 3.72 -7.35
C VAL A 150 -0.60 4.26 -8.08
N TYR A 151 -0.57 5.56 -8.39
CA TYR A 151 0.59 6.21 -8.99
C TYR A 151 1.86 6.01 -8.16
N SER A 152 1.76 6.19 -6.85
CA SER A 152 2.90 6.06 -5.95
C SER A 152 3.42 4.62 -5.89
N LEU A 153 2.52 3.64 -5.83
CA LEU A 153 2.89 2.23 -5.83
C LEU A 153 3.57 1.83 -7.14
N PHE A 154 2.97 2.17 -8.29
CA PHE A 154 3.57 1.84 -9.59
C PHE A 154 4.91 2.54 -9.79
N LYS A 155 4.99 3.84 -9.53
CA LYS A 155 6.26 4.57 -9.65
C LYS A 155 7.35 4.00 -8.74
N PHE A 156 6.98 3.57 -7.53
CA PHE A 156 7.91 2.93 -6.62
C PHE A 156 8.41 1.60 -7.19
N LEU A 157 7.51 0.72 -7.66
CA LEU A 157 7.85 -0.55 -8.29
C LEU A 157 8.74 -0.35 -9.53
N ASP A 158 8.38 0.57 -10.43
CA ASP A 158 9.16 0.88 -11.63
C ASP A 158 10.59 1.29 -11.25
N LYS A 159 10.76 2.11 -10.21
CA LYS A 159 12.09 2.51 -9.73
C LYS A 159 12.84 1.32 -9.14
N LEU A 160 12.19 0.44 -8.37
CA LEU A 160 12.84 -0.79 -7.89
C LEU A 160 13.33 -1.66 -9.05
N GLU A 161 12.53 -1.83 -10.10
CA GLU A 161 12.91 -2.57 -11.29
C GLU A 161 14.16 -1.97 -11.97
N THR A 162 14.40 -0.66 -11.88
CA THR A 162 15.62 -0.03 -12.42
C THR A 162 16.90 -0.29 -11.61
N TYR A 163 16.79 -0.61 -10.32
CA TYR A 163 17.95 -0.93 -9.47
C TYR A 163 18.32 -2.42 -9.48
N GLU A 164 17.52 -3.25 -10.16
CA GLU A 164 17.77 -4.69 -10.22
C GLU A 164 19.04 -5.03 -11.00
N THR A 165 20.09 -5.41 -10.27
CA THR A 165 21.07 -6.41 -10.74
C THR A 165 20.46 -7.80 -10.67
N ALA A 166 20.78 -8.68 -11.63
CA ALA A 166 20.17 -9.98 -11.90
C ALA A 166 19.55 -10.73 -10.69
N PRO A 167 18.31 -11.25 -10.83
CA PRO A 167 17.56 -11.92 -9.75
C PRO A 167 18.17 -13.25 -9.30
N GLN A 168 17.82 -13.71 -8.08
CA GLN A 168 18.10 -15.08 -7.66
C GLN A 168 17.03 -16.02 -8.23
N ILE A 169 17.44 -16.88 -9.17
CA ILE A 169 16.57 -17.86 -9.83
C ILE A 169 16.58 -19.15 -9.02
N ILE A 170 15.39 -19.64 -8.65
CA ILE A 170 15.12 -20.91 -8.00
C ILE A 170 14.44 -21.80 -9.03
N GLU A 171 15.14 -22.84 -9.46
CA GLU A 171 14.62 -23.83 -10.38
C GLU A 171 13.69 -24.82 -9.65
N VAL A 172 12.43 -24.87 -10.07
CA VAL A 172 11.43 -25.79 -9.52
C VAL A 172 11.68 -27.20 -10.05
N SER A 173 11.63 -28.21 -9.17
CA SER A 173 11.78 -29.61 -9.60
C SER A 173 10.59 -30.08 -10.46
N PRO A 174 10.79 -31.01 -11.41
CA PRO A 174 9.71 -31.53 -12.27
C PRO A 174 8.50 -32.08 -11.49
N THR A 175 8.76 -32.73 -10.35
CA THR A 175 7.74 -33.27 -9.44
C THR A 175 6.86 -32.22 -8.76
N ILE A 176 7.31 -30.97 -8.67
CA ILE A 176 6.52 -29.85 -8.15
C ILE A 176 5.72 -29.20 -9.29
N ALA A 177 6.30 -29.10 -10.48
CA ALA A 177 5.62 -28.59 -11.67
C ALA A 177 4.40 -29.46 -12.05
N GLU A 178 4.52 -30.79 -12.01
CA GLU A 178 3.42 -31.74 -12.27
C GLU A 178 2.27 -31.60 -11.27
N THR A 179 2.57 -31.39 -9.98
CA THR A 179 1.53 -31.14 -8.96
C THR A 179 0.81 -29.82 -9.18
N LEU A 180 1.49 -28.84 -9.77
CA LEU A 180 0.89 -27.55 -10.08
C LEU A 180 0.01 -27.60 -11.33
N GLU A 181 0.22 -28.55 -12.25
CA GLU A 181 -0.69 -28.81 -13.37
C GLU A 181 -2.07 -29.30 -12.89
N GLU A 182 -2.16 -29.98 -11.75
CA GLU A 182 -3.44 -30.43 -11.16
C GLU A 182 -4.42 -29.27 -10.86
N TYR A 183 -3.92 -28.04 -10.76
CA TYR A 183 -4.71 -26.82 -10.53
C TYR A 183 -5.33 -26.26 -11.81
N SER A 184 -5.05 -26.82 -12.99
CA SER A 184 -5.62 -26.37 -14.27
C SER A 184 -7.15 -26.55 -14.38
N PHE A 185 -7.77 -27.25 -13.42
CA PHE A 185 -9.20 -27.61 -13.47
C PHE A 185 -10.10 -26.94 -12.42
N GLN A 186 -9.68 -25.83 -11.79
CA GLN A 186 -10.54 -25.11 -10.85
C GLN A 186 -10.85 -23.66 -11.28
N LYS A 187 -12.11 -23.28 -11.02
CA LYS A 187 -12.95 -22.18 -11.54
C LYS A 187 -12.30 -20.80 -11.68
N ALA A 188 -12.74 -20.09 -12.74
CA ALA A 188 -12.45 -18.69 -13.03
C ALA A 188 -13.10 -17.69 -12.05
N ALA A 189 -12.31 -16.73 -11.55
CA ALA A 189 -12.72 -15.35 -11.30
C ALA A 189 -11.50 -14.43 -11.06
N ALA A 190 -11.39 -13.38 -11.88
CA ALA A 190 -10.54 -12.19 -11.77
C ALA A 190 -9.01 -12.37 -11.87
N GLU A 191 -8.43 -11.88 -12.98
CA GLU A 191 -6.99 -11.72 -13.19
C GLU A 191 -6.36 -10.85 -12.09
N LYS A 192 -5.76 -11.49 -11.09
CA LYS A 192 -4.81 -10.86 -10.17
C LYS A 192 -3.44 -11.49 -10.39
N ASN A 193 -2.62 -10.85 -11.22
CA ASN A 193 -1.23 -11.27 -11.42
C ASN A 193 -0.29 -10.75 -10.32
N VAL A 194 -0.83 -10.12 -9.26
CA VAL A 194 -0.08 -9.57 -8.13
C VAL A 194 -0.85 -9.86 -6.84
N PHE A 195 -0.16 -10.40 -5.83
CA PHE A 195 -0.73 -10.72 -4.53
C PHE A 195 0.22 -10.37 -3.39
N LYS A 196 -0.35 -10.09 -2.22
CA LYS A 196 0.38 -9.71 -1.00
C LYS A 196 0.28 -10.85 0.01
N GLY A 197 1.42 -11.43 0.36
CA GLY A 197 1.54 -12.35 1.49
C GLY A 197 1.72 -11.62 2.82
N LYS A 198 1.85 -12.38 3.91
CA LYS A 198 2.04 -11.83 5.26
C LYS A 198 3.28 -10.94 5.36
N ASN A 199 4.39 -11.39 4.78
CA ASN A 199 5.71 -10.76 4.85
C ASN A 199 6.41 -10.63 3.47
N PHE A 200 5.66 -10.71 2.38
CA PHE A 200 6.22 -10.65 1.02
C PHE A 200 5.20 -10.10 0.02
N LEU A 201 5.68 -9.62 -1.12
CA LEU A 201 4.86 -9.31 -2.30
C LEU A 201 5.19 -10.32 -3.39
N ALA A 202 4.19 -10.72 -4.16
CA ALA A 202 4.37 -11.71 -5.21
C ALA A 202 3.69 -11.27 -6.51
N LYS A 203 4.34 -11.57 -7.63
CA LYS A 203 3.87 -11.29 -8.98
C LYS A 203 4.03 -12.55 -9.82
N VAL A 204 3.02 -12.92 -10.58
CA VAL A 204 3.14 -13.98 -11.58
C VAL A 204 3.26 -13.35 -12.96
N GLU A 205 4.30 -13.77 -13.68
CA GLU A 205 4.51 -13.38 -15.07
C GLU A 205 4.38 -14.59 -15.97
N ARG A 206 3.51 -14.48 -16.99
CA ARG A 206 3.37 -15.51 -18.03
C ARG A 206 4.43 -15.29 -19.10
N LEU A 207 5.28 -16.30 -19.30
CA LEU A 207 6.23 -16.37 -20.41
C LEU A 207 5.66 -17.27 -21.52
N LYS A 208 6.38 -17.38 -22.65
CA LYS A 208 5.88 -18.10 -23.84
C LYS A 208 5.60 -19.60 -23.59
N THR A 209 6.33 -20.23 -22.67
CA THR A 209 6.28 -21.68 -22.44
C THR A 209 5.93 -22.09 -21.02
N HIS A 210 6.01 -21.15 -20.06
CA HIS A 210 5.81 -21.38 -18.63
C HIS A 210 5.45 -20.04 -17.97
N ALA A 211 5.10 -20.06 -16.69
CA ALA A 211 5.05 -18.86 -15.87
C ALA A 211 6.22 -18.81 -14.88
N ARG A 212 6.51 -17.62 -14.35
CA ARG A 212 7.43 -17.45 -13.23
C ARG A 212 6.72 -16.71 -12.09
N LEU A 213 7.00 -17.14 -10.87
CA LEU A 213 6.57 -16.47 -9.66
C LEU A 213 7.72 -15.65 -9.11
N ILE A 214 7.50 -14.34 -9.03
CA ILE A 214 8.46 -13.39 -8.52
C ILE A 214 8.04 -13.04 -7.10
N LEU A 215 8.88 -13.34 -6.12
CA LEU A 215 8.71 -12.96 -4.72
C LEU A 215 9.64 -11.81 -4.39
N TYR A 216 9.09 -10.74 -3.84
CA TYR A 216 9.79 -9.61 -3.26
C TYR A 216 9.69 -9.71 -1.74
N LEU A 217 10.84 -9.78 -1.10
CA LEU A 217 11.03 -9.95 0.34
C LEU A 217 11.64 -8.68 0.95
N PRO A 218 11.37 -8.37 2.22
CA PRO A 218 12.09 -7.33 2.94
C PRO A 218 13.60 -7.55 2.92
N GLN A 219 14.40 -6.50 2.66
CA GLN A 219 15.87 -6.61 2.63
C GLN A 219 16.49 -7.06 3.96
N GLU A 220 15.82 -6.78 5.08
CA GLU A 220 16.21 -7.28 6.41
C GLU A 220 16.19 -8.81 6.50
N TYR A 221 15.70 -9.50 5.46
CA TYR A 221 15.71 -10.95 5.34
C TYR A 221 16.94 -11.49 4.60
N ILE A 222 17.70 -10.63 3.92
CA ILE A 222 18.97 -11.02 3.28
C ILE A 222 19.95 -11.52 4.36
N GLY A 223 20.56 -12.68 4.11
CA GLY A 223 21.42 -13.39 5.06
C GLY A 223 20.66 -14.22 6.10
N LYS A 224 19.32 -14.18 6.13
CA LYS A 224 18.50 -15.06 6.98
C LYS A 224 18.09 -16.32 6.22
N LYS A 225 17.87 -17.40 6.95
CA LYS A 225 17.33 -18.64 6.40
C LYS A 225 15.83 -18.47 6.15
N ALA A 226 15.41 -18.62 4.90
CA ALA A 226 14.01 -18.60 4.53
C ALA A 226 13.53 -19.96 4.04
N ILE A 227 12.24 -20.21 4.24
CA ILE A 227 11.52 -21.36 3.72
C ILE A 227 10.31 -20.83 2.93
N VAL A 228 10.30 -21.06 1.62
CA VAL A 228 9.13 -20.81 0.77
C VAL A 228 8.39 -22.12 0.60
N ARG A 229 7.11 -22.15 1.00
CA ARG A 229 6.23 -23.30 0.85
C ARG A 229 5.04 -22.97 -0.02
N LEU A 230 4.59 -23.95 -0.77
CA LEU A 230 3.30 -23.95 -1.44
C LEU A 230 2.54 -25.20 -0.98
N LYS A 231 1.48 -24.98 -0.20
CA LYS A 231 0.88 -26.01 0.68
C LYS A 231 1.92 -26.67 1.59
N GLU A 232 2.05 -28.00 1.50
CA GLU A 232 2.99 -28.82 2.28
C GLU A 232 4.33 -29.01 1.57
N LYS A 233 4.50 -28.49 0.34
CA LYS A 233 5.73 -28.63 -0.43
C LYS A 233 6.65 -27.43 -0.25
N THR A 234 7.90 -27.69 0.11
CA THR A 234 8.95 -26.68 0.15
C THR A 234 9.45 -26.40 -1.27
N LEU A 235 9.22 -25.16 -1.75
CA LEU A 235 9.76 -24.67 -3.02
C LEU A 235 11.21 -24.20 -2.87
N PHE A 236 11.56 -23.68 -1.68
CA PHE A 236 12.89 -23.21 -1.37
C PHE A 236 13.14 -23.31 0.13
N GLU A 237 14.32 -23.78 0.52
CA GLU A 237 14.83 -23.68 1.88
C GLU A 237 16.31 -23.34 1.80
N GLY A 238 16.68 -22.17 2.31
CA GLY A 238 18.06 -21.71 2.20
C GLY A 238 18.23 -20.28 2.69
N GLU A 239 19.48 -19.82 2.70
CA GLU A 239 19.79 -18.44 3.02
C GLU A 239 19.39 -17.52 1.85
N LEU A 240 18.68 -16.45 2.17
CA LEU A 240 18.31 -15.43 1.20
C LEU A 240 19.54 -14.61 0.83
N GLN A 241 20.01 -14.76 -0.40
CA GLN A 241 21.11 -13.94 -0.91
C GLN A 241 20.60 -12.60 -1.46
N ARG A 242 19.31 -12.55 -1.81
CA ARG A 242 18.64 -11.40 -2.42
C ARG A 242 17.24 -11.23 -1.84
N ASP A 243 16.73 -10.01 -1.95
CA ASP A 243 15.36 -9.60 -1.66
C ASP A 243 14.37 -9.98 -2.78
N LYS A 244 14.87 -10.40 -3.94
CA LYS A 244 14.07 -10.92 -5.05
C LYS A 244 14.37 -12.38 -5.32
N LEU A 245 13.36 -13.22 -5.15
CA LEU A 245 13.38 -14.62 -5.55
C LEU A 245 12.51 -14.83 -6.78
N ILE A 246 13.03 -15.50 -7.80
CA ILE A 246 12.24 -15.95 -8.94
C ILE A 246 12.13 -17.46 -8.84
N ILE A 247 10.89 -17.96 -8.79
CA ILE A 247 10.57 -19.37 -8.79
C ILE A 247 10.05 -19.71 -10.19
N GLU A 248 10.83 -20.49 -10.93
CA GLU A 248 10.52 -20.92 -12.29
C GLU A 248 11.06 -22.33 -12.56
N PRO A 249 10.47 -23.14 -13.45
CA PRO A 249 9.23 -22.88 -14.17
C PRO A 249 7.99 -23.23 -13.31
N LEU A 250 6.95 -22.40 -13.42
CA LEU A 250 5.58 -22.76 -13.02
C LEU A 250 4.77 -23.17 -14.26
N PRO A 251 3.84 -24.13 -14.14
CA PRO A 251 2.96 -24.47 -15.25
C PRO A 251 2.07 -23.27 -15.61
N LEU A 252 1.71 -23.15 -16.89
CA LEU A 252 0.79 -22.13 -17.36
C LEU A 252 -0.63 -22.49 -16.93
N LEU A 253 -1.10 -21.80 -15.88
CA LEU A 253 -2.45 -21.96 -15.36
C LEU A 253 -3.33 -20.81 -15.86
N LEU A 254 -4.64 -21.10 -15.96
CA LEU A 254 -5.63 -20.08 -16.28
C LEU A 254 -5.73 -19.03 -15.17
N ASP A 255 -5.47 -19.41 -13.93
CA ASP A 255 -5.53 -18.57 -12.74
C ASP A 255 -4.44 -18.98 -11.72
N TYR A 256 -3.95 -17.99 -10.96
CA TYR A 256 -2.96 -18.15 -9.88
C TYR A 256 -3.48 -17.64 -8.53
N SER A 257 -4.77 -17.34 -8.41
CA SER A 257 -5.40 -16.82 -7.18
C SER A 257 -5.15 -17.72 -5.96
N PHE A 258 -5.03 -19.03 -6.14
CA PHE A 258 -4.70 -19.98 -5.06
C PHE A 258 -3.39 -19.64 -4.33
N LEU A 259 -2.45 -18.93 -4.98
CA LEU A 259 -1.21 -18.48 -4.34
C LEU A 259 -1.46 -17.45 -3.23
N GLU A 260 -2.60 -16.75 -3.20
CA GLU A 260 -2.96 -15.85 -2.07
C GLU A 260 -3.15 -16.64 -0.76
N GLU A 261 -3.66 -17.87 -0.84
CA GLU A 261 -3.98 -18.69 0.34
C GLU A 261 -2.91 -19.72 0.65
N GLU A 262 -2.23 -20.24 -0.37
CA GLU A 262 -1.41 -21.45 -0.23
C GLU A 262 0.10 -21.20 -0.24
N LEU A 263 0.54 -20.00 -0.67
CA LEU A 263 1.94 -19.62 -0.68
C LEU A 263 2.35 -18.99 0.67
N ASP A 264 3.29 -19.61 1.35
CA ASP A 264 3.83 -19.14 2.63
C ASP A 264 5.33 -18.89 2.52
N VAL A 265 5.79 -17.79 3.11
CA VAL A 265 7.21 -17.48 3.23
C VAL A 265 7.55 -17.24 4.69
N GLN A 266 8.36 -18.14 5.24
CA GLN A 266 8.87 -18.07 6.60
C GLN A 266 10.32 -17.62 6.55
N VAL A 267 10.66 -16.58 7.31
CA VAL A 267 12.03 -16.06 7.47
C VAL A 267 12.34 -15.90 8.95
#